data_AF-A0A7S0J8V8-F1
#
_entry.id   AF-A0A7S0J8V8-F1
#
_cell.length_a   1.000
_cell.length_b   1.000
_cell.length_c   1.000
_cell.angle_alpha   90.00
_cell.angle_beta   90.00
_cell.angle_gamma   90.00
#
_symmetry.space_group_name_H-M   'P 1'
#
loop_
_entity.id
_entity.type
_entity.pdbx_description
1 polymer ?
#
loop_
_entity_poly.entity_id
_entity_poly.type
_entity_poly.pdbx_seq_one_letter_code
_entity_poly.pdbx_strand_id
1 'polypeptide(L)'
;ALERGCAVTALSPRTWLLAPVAEAAQPAISLTLLEYGRPVVCAVALPSLPRNSMRGEKLLRMMVSYDGQSGAVAPPVGCLMWAEEGIGAYERSVGGEHGTDIRIRVDRCLIGRRSIAQGVTTGVQDFSDVVRTEASAQARAAALASQVGISTVLPADGPFAYGAVARGEAHVYLEMPDDSNSFDSAIWSHAAGWLLVKEAGGEVTDQAGNPLDFSTCGSTRDLGAHIIGIVATNKDLHPSIMMASGKAAAAAGMA
;
A
#
# COMPACT_ATOMS: atom_id res chain seq x y z
N ALA A 1 2.95 -3.23 -26.71
CA ALA A 1 4.37 -2.97 -26.97
C ALA A 1 5.05 -2.80 -25.62
N LEU A 2 6.15 -3.51 -25.35
CA LEU A 2 6.97 -3.28 -24.16
C LEU A 2 7.87 -2.08 -24.49
N GLU A 3 7.46 -0.87 -24.14
CA GLU A 3 8.30 0.31 -24.30
C GLU A 3 9.42 0.27 -23.26
N ARG A 4 10.50 -0.43 -23.60
CA ARG A 4 11.80 -0.18 -22.97
C ARG A 4 12.19 1.24 -23.37
N GLY A 5 12.57 2.05 -22.38
CA GLY A 5 12.57 3.50 -22.44
C GLY A 5 13.19 4.17 -23.67
N CYS A 6 12.90 5.47 -23.78
CA CYS A 6 13.49 6.47 -24.69
C CYS A 6 12.63 6.92 -25.88
N ALA A 7 11.36 7.27 -25.66
CA ALA A 7 10.64 8.17 -26.56
C ALA A 7 9.87 9.24 -25.78
N VAL A 8 10.02 10.49 -26.22
CA VAL A 8 9.47 11.76 -25.67
C VAL A 8 7.96 11.86 -25.94
N THR A 9 7.24 10.75 -25.77
CA THR A 9 5.85 10.61 -26.19
C THR A 9 4.93 10.50 -24.99
N ALA A 10 3.83 11.26 -25.06
CA ALA A 10 2.72 11.14 -24.13
C ALA A 10 2.30 9.67 -23.99
N LEU A 11 1.77 9.30 -22.82
CA LEU A 11 1.27 7.95 -22.61
C LEU A 11 0.24 7.59 -23.69
N SER A 12 0.40 6.39 -24.26
CA SER A 12 -0.64 5.80 -25.12
C SER A 12 -1.93 5.64 -24.32
N PRO A 13 -3.13 5.66 -24.96
CA PRO A 13 -4.41 5.43 -24.28
C PRO A 13 -4.41 4.20 -23.37
N ARG A 14 -3.65 3.15 -23.71
CA ARG A 14 -3.38 1.99 -22.85
C ARG A 14 -1.88 1.78 -22.72
N THR A 15 -1.38 1.86 -21.49
CA THR A 15 0.05 1.70 -21.20
C THR A 15 0.26 0.77 -20.02
N TRP A 16 1.13 -0.24 -20.18
CA TRP A 16 1.56 -1.09 -19.08
C TRP A 16 2.80 -0.49 -18.42
N LEU A 17 2.76 -0.39 -17.09
CA LEU A 17 3.88 0.00 -16.24
C LEU A 17 4.37 -1.21 -15.47
N LEU A 18 5.67 -1.48 -15.54
CA LEU A 18 6.34 -2.51 -14.77
C LEU A 18 7.40 -1.82 -13.92
N ALA A 19 7.34 -1.95 -12.59
CA ALA A 19 8.42 -1.46 -11.74
C ALA A 19 9.63 -2.41 -11.86
N PRO A 20 10.85 -1.87 -11.99
CA PRO A 20 12.06 -2.68 -11.94
C PRO A 20 12.20 -3.32 -10.56
N VAL A 21 12.56 -4.59 -10.52
CA VAL A 21 12.87 -5.29 -9.27
C VAL A 21 14.27 -4.89 -8.85
N ALA A 22 14.37 -3.98 -7.88
CA ALA A 22 15.64 -3.69 -7.22
C ALA A 22 15.99 -4.80 -6.22
N GLU A 23 17.29 -5.02 -5.96
CA GLU A 23 17.74 -5.83 -4.83
C GLU A 23 17.36 -5.11 -3.53
N ALA A 24 16.16 -5.41 -3.03
CA ALA A 24 15.63 -4.88 -1.79
C ALA A 24 15.51 -5.98 -0.74
N ALA A 25 15.61 -5.63 0.54
CA ALA A 25 15.34 -6.56 1.64
C ALA A 25 13.92 -7.15 1.56
N GLN A 26 12.99 -6.39 0.97
CA GLN A 26 11.62 -6.78 0.69
C GLN A 26 11.34 -6.61 -0.81
N PRO A 27 11.69 -7.60 -1.65
CA PRO A 27 11.45 -7.52 -3.07
C PRO A 27 9.95 -7.47 -3.36
N ALA A 28 9.57 -6.59 -4.27
CA ALA A 28 8.23 -6.50 -4.82
C ALA A 28 8.30 -6.34 -6.34
N ILE A 29 7.40 -7.01 -7.05
CA ILE A 29 7.25 -6.88 -8.50
C ILE A 29 5.85 -6.31 -8.74
N SER A 30 5.76 -5.13 -9.33
CA SER A 30 4.47 -4.49 -9.60
C SER A 30 4.26 -4.28 -11.10
N LEU A 31 3.06 -4.61 -11.55
CA LEU A 31 2.58 -4.42 -12.92
C LEU A 31 1.25 -3.68 -12.85
N THR A 32 1.07 -2.64 -13.67
CA THR A 32 -0.19 -1.87 -13.73
C THR A 32 -0.53 -1.52 -15.17
N LEU A 33 -1.81 -1.63 -15.52
CA LEU A 33 -2.37 -1.07 -16.73
C LEU A 33 -2.94 0.31 -16.42
N LEU A 34 -2.47 1.32 -17.16
CA LEU A 34 -3.08 2.63 -17.21
C LEU A 34 -4.00 2.75 -18.43
N GLU A 35 -5.20 3.30 -18.23
CA GLU A 35 -6.08 3.81 -19.28
C GLU A 35 -6.19 5.33 -19.19
N TYR A 36 -5.78 6.04 -20.23
CA TYR A 36 -5.72 7.51 -20.25
C TYR A 36 -4.98 8.09 -19.03
N GLY A 37 -3.91 7.42 -18.60
CA GLY A 37 -3.15 7.81 -17.43
C GLY A 37 -3.79 7.43 -16.08
N ARG A 38 -4.92 6.73 -16.07
CA ARG A 38 -5.56 6.24 -14.83
C ARG A 38 -5.25 4.77 -14.58
N PRO A 39 -4.78 4.37 -13.40
CA PRO A 39 -4.63 2.95 -13.05
C PRO A 39 -5.98 2.23 -13.07
N VAL A 40 -6.11 1.18 -13.89
CA VAL A 40 -7.35 0.38 -14.01
C VAL A 40 -7.20 -1.07 -13.56
N VAL A 41 -6.02 -1.66 -13.72
CA VAL A 41 -5.71 -3.03 -13.29
C VAL A 41 -4.28 -3.06 -12.74
N CYS A 42 -4.06 -3.73 -11.63
CA CYS A 42 -2.72 -3.95 -11.10
C CYS A 42 -2.51 -5.37 -10.56
N ALA A 43 -1.26 -5.80 -10.57
CA ALA A 43 -0.79 -6.99 -9.89
C ALA A 43 0.53 -6.66 -9.17
N VAL A 44 0.64 -7.04 -7.90
CA VAL A 44 1.83 -6.86 -7.06
C VAL A 44 2.21 -8.21 -6.48
N ALA A 45 3.34 -8.75 -6.90
CA ALA A 45 3.92 -9.96 -6.33
C ALA A 45 4.86 -9.58 -5.18
N LEU A 46 4.66 -10.21 -4.02
CA LEU A 46 5.41 -9.97 -2.78
C LEU A 46 5.97 -11.31 -2.29
N PRO A 47 7.12 -11.78 -2.83
CA PRO A 47 7.66 -13.11 -2.53
C PRO A 47 8.02 -13.31 -1.06
N SER A 48 8.44 -12.24 -0.38
CA SER A 48 8.84 -12.28 1.03
C SER A 48 7.68 -12.05 2.01
N LEU A 49 6.48 -11.75 1.51
CA LEU A 49 5.32 -11.49 2.36
C LEU A 49 4.52 -12.80 2.57
N PRO A 50 4.59 -13.43 3.75
CA PRO A 50 3.85 -14.66 4.01
C PRO A 50 2.34 -14.38 3.97
N ARG A 51 1.55 -15.37 3.53
CA ARG A 51 0.08 -15.29 3.55
C ARG A 51 -0.49 -15.35 4.97
N ASN A 52 0.22 -15.99 5.89
CA ASN A 52 -0.13 -15.97 7.31
C ASN A 52 0.36 -14.64 7.90
N SER A 53 -0.56 -13.91 8.54
CA SER A 53 -0.32 -12.56 9.05
C SER A 53 1.03 -12.42 9.76
N MET A 54 1.71 -11.29 9.50
CA MET A 54 2.90 -10.86 10.25
C MET A 54 2.66 -10.73 11.76
N ARG A 55 1.39 -10.74 12.23
CA ARG A 55 0.99 -10.75 13.65
C ARG A 55 1.13 -12.10 14.37
N GLY A 56 1.75 -13.10 13.75
CA GLY A 56 2.30 -14.24 14.49
C GLY A 56 1.31 -15.34 14.87
N GLU A 57 0.10 -15.37 14.34
CA GLU A 57 -0.69 -16.60 14.36
C GLU A 57 -0.07 -17.60 13.37
N LYS A 58 0.83 -18.45 13.89
CA LYS A 58 1.33 -19.65 13.22
C LYS A 58 0.17 -20.58 12.86
N LEU A 59 -0.53 -20.30 11.77
CA LEU A 59 -1.29 -21.32 11.05
C LEU A 59 -0.27 -22.17 10.27
N LEU A 60 0.42 -23.06 10.97
CA LEU A 60 0.97 -24.25 10.33
C LEU A 60 -0.23 -24.97 9.71
N ARG A 61 -0.42 -24.84 8.39
CA ARG A 61 -1.36 -25.70 7.68
C ARG A 61 -0.69 -27.08 7.61
N MET A 62 -1.33 -28.10 8.18
CA MET A 62 -1.02 -29.48 7.85
C MET A 62 -1.36 -29.68 6.37
N MET A 63 -0.33 -29.73 5.53
CA MET A 63 -0.47 -30.19 4.15
C MET A 63 -0.04 -31.65 4.11
N VAL A 64 -0.90 -32.50 3.57
CA VAL A 64 -0.55 -33.89 3.28
C VAL A 64 0.19 -33.87 1.95
N SER A 65 1.49 -34.18 1.96
CA SER A 65 2.23 -34.39 0.72
C SER A 65 1.69 -35.64 0.00
N TYR A 66 1.81 -35.65 -1.33
CA TYR A 66 1.30 -36.73 -2.19
C TYR A 66 1.92 -38.12 -1.89
N ASP A 67 3.01 -38.17 -1.12
CA ASP A 67 3.70 -39.37 -0.64
C ASP A 67 3.15 -39.92 0.70
N GLY A 68 2.07 -39.34 1.23
CA GLY A 68 1.44 -39.80 2.48
C GLY A 68 2.21 -39.46 3.76
N GLN A 69 3.29 -38.69 3.67
CA GLN A 69 4.03 -38.20 4.84
C GLN A 69 3.32 -36.94 5.38
N SER A 70 2.74 -37.03 6.58
CA SER A 70 2.22 -35.85 7.28
C SER A 70 3.38 -35.07 7.89
N GLY A 71 4.01 -34.20 7.10
CA GLY A 71 5.06 -33.28 7.55
C GLY A 71 4.57 -31.83 7.59
N ALA A 72 5.08 -31.03 8.51
CA ALA A 72 4.88 -29.58 8.47
C ALA A 72 5.62 -29.01 7.26
N VAL A 73 4.96 -28.90 6.11
CA VAL A 73 5.48 -28.17 4.96
C VAL A 73 5.39 -26.69 5.29
N ALA A 74 6.51 -25.96 5.18
CA ALA A 74 6.50 -24.51 5.34
C ALA A 74 5.46 -23.93 4.35
N PRO A 75 4.53 -23.06 4.80
CA PRO A 75 3.52 -22.51 3.92
C PRO A 75 4.20 -21.85 2.71
N PRO A 76 3.60 -21.97 1.50
CA PRO A 76 4.16 -21.33 0.32
C PRO A 76 4.41 -19.85 0.62
N VAL A 77 5.69 -19.47 0.49
CA VAL A 77 6.17 -18.14 0.82
C VAL A 77 5.76 -17.19 -0.30
N GLY A 78 5.21 -16.04 0.08
CA GLY A 78 4.83 -15.00 -0.84
C GLY A 78 3.36 -15.00 -1.25
N CYS A 79 2.87 -13.80 -1.53
CA CYS A 79 1.53 -13.54 -2.03
C CYS A 79 1.55 -12.72 -3.32
N LEU A 80 0.61 -13.00 -4.20
CA LEU A 80 0.26 -12.15 -5.33
C LEU A 80 -1.01 -11.40 -4.95
N MET A 81 -0.94 -10.08 -4.94
CA MET A 81 -2.08 -9.21 -4.77
C MET A 81 -2.47 -8.62 -6.12
N TRP A 82 -3.76 -8.42 -6.35
CA TRP A 82 -4.24 -7.79 -7.57
C TRP A 82 -5.50 -6.99 -7.31
N ALA A 83 -5.77 -6.01 -8.16
CA ALA A 83 -6.98 -5.22 -8.10
C ALA A 83 -7.39 -4.77 -9.50
N GLU A 84 -8.69 -4.54 -9.66
CA GLU A 84 -9.31 -3.97 -10.84
C GLU A 84 -10.28 -2.88 -10.39
N GLU A 85 -10.28 -1.76 -11.12
CA GLU A 85 -11.12 -0.60 -10.81
C GLU A 85 -12.59 -1.00 -10.65
N GLY A 86 -13.16 -0.74 -9.47
CA GLY A 86 -14.55 -1.02 -9.14
C GLY A 86 -14.87 -2.48 -8.77
N ILE A 87 -13.92 -3.41 -8.92
CA ILE A 87 -14.11 -4.83 -8.59
C ILE A 87 -13.61 -5.16 -7.17
N GLY A 88 -12.62 -4.42 -6.70
CA GLY A 88 -11.96 -4.60 -5.41
C GLY A 88 -10.56 -5.21 -5.53
N ALA A 89 -9.89 -5.29 -4.38
CA ALA A 89 -8.57 -5.88 -4.23
C ALA A 89 -8.63 -7.31 -3.67
N TYR A 90 -7.75 -8.18 -4.16
CA TYR A 90 -7.68 -9.59 -3.82
C TYR A 90 -6.24 -10.06 -3.64
N GLU A 91 -6.06 -11.13 -2.87
CA GLU A 91 -4.79 -11.84 -2.72
C GLU A 91 -4.92 -13.32 -3.06
N ARG A 92 -3.82 -13.91 -3.55
CA ARG A 92 -3.62 -15.35 -3.71
C ARG A 92 -2.19 -15.75 -3.36
N SER A 93 -1.98 -17.04 -3.09
CA SER A 93 -0.62 -17.55 -2.88
C SER A 93 0.14 -17.66 -4.20
N VAL A 94 1.46 -17.38 -4.17
CA VAL A 94 2.35 -17.56 -5.34
C VAL A 94 2.63 -19.05 -5.63
N GLY A 95 2.52 -19.92 -4.62
CA GLY A 95 2.93 -21.32 -4.68
C GLY A 95 2.05 -22.28 -5.50
N GLY A 96 1.11 -21.77 -6.31
CA GLY A 96 0.40 -22.59 -7.29
C GLY A 96 -0.66 -23.57 -6.74
N GLU A 97 -0.97 -23.53 -5.44
CA GLU A 97 -2.24 -24.11 -4.99
C GLU A 97 -3.38 -23.39 -5.72
N HIS A 98 -4.41 -24.12 -6.14
CA HIS A 98 -5.64 -23.61 -6.74
C HIS A 98 -6.45 -22.79 -5.71
N GLY A 99 -5.82 -21.76 -5.15
CA GLY A 99 -6.34 -20.91 -4.13
C GLY A 99 -7.35 -19.96 -4.74
N THR A 100 -8.53 -19.92 -4.15
CA THR A 100 -9.49 -18.86 -4.38
C THR A 100 -8.86 -17.51 -4.06
N ASP A 101 -9.18 -16.53 -4.89
CA ASP A 101 -8.89 -15.14 -4.59
C ASP A 101 -9.61 -14.74 -3.31
N ILE A 102 -8.85 -14.27 -2.32
CA ILE A 102 -9.42 -13.76 -1.08
C ILE A 102 -9.45 -12.25 -1.19
N ARG A 103 -10.63 -11.66 -0.95
CA ARG A 103 -10.76 -10.20 -0.94
C ARG A 103 -9.98 -9.62 0.24
N ILE A 104 -9.08 -8.68 -0.04
CA ILE A 104 -8.36 -7.93 0.98
C ILE A 104 -9.04 -6.59 1.24
N ARG A 105 -8.84 -6.05 2.45
CA ARG A 105 -9.28 -4.72 2.84
C ARG A 105 -8.24 -4.09 3.75
N VAL A 106 -8.09 -2.78 3.63
CA VAL A 106 -7.34 -2.00 4.61
C VAL A 106 -7.90 -2.23 6.00
N ASP A 107 -7.05 -2.17 7.03
CA ASP A 107 -7.51 -2.34 8.39
C ASP A 107 -8.54 -1.25 8.73
N ARG A 108 -9.60 -1.66 9.44
CA ARG A 108 -10.66 -0.74 9.89
C ARG A 108 -10.32 -0.11 11.24
N CYS A 109 -9.05 0.18 11.51
CA CYS A 109 -8.66 0.93 12.69
C CYS A 109 -9.40 2.26 12.65
N LEU A 110 -10.39 2.37 13.53
CA LEU A 110 -11.27 3.50 13.64
C LEU A 110 -10.67 4.43 14.69
N ILE A 111 -10.23 5.63 14.28
CA ILE A 111 -10.09 6.73 15.23
C ILE A 111 -11.50 7.07 15.70
N GLY A 112 -11.84 6.67 16.92
CA GLY A 112 -13.07 7.08 17.59
C GLY A 112 -14.26 6.12 17.57
N ARG A 113 -14.14 4.88 17.07
CA ARG A 113 -15.18 3.86 17.31
C ARG A 113 -14.61 2.44 17.38
N ARG A 114 -14.31 1.99 18.61
CA ARG A 114 -14.63 0.62 19.06
C ARG A 114 -14.52 0.56 20.58
N SER A 115 -15.57 1.00 21.27
CA SER A 115 -15.90 0.36 22.55
C SER A 115 -16.48 -1.02 22.21
N ILE A 116 -15.69 -2.05 22.45
CA ILE A 116 -16.20 -3.43 22.54
C ILE A 116 -16.42 -3.82 24.02
N ALA A 117 -16.01 -2.97 24.96
CA ALA A 117 -16.28 -3.13 26.38
C ALA A 117 -16.69 -1.76 26.96
N GLN A 118 -17.96 -1.46 27.25
CA GLN A 118 -19.13 -2.34 27.44
C GLN A 118 -20.45 -1.73 26.90
N GLY A 119 -20.42 -1.05 25.75
CA GLY A 119 -21.55 -0.21 25.29
C GLY A 119 -21.41 1.27 25.62
N VAL A 120 -20.19 1.74 25.94
CA VAL A 120 -19.87 3.18 26.10
C VAL A 120 -18.46 3.43 25.57
N THR A 121 -18.29 4.40 24.67
CA THR A 121 -16.96 4.95 24.31
C THR A 121 -16.87 6.37 24.90
N THR A 122 -16.16 6.54 26.01
CA THR A 122 -15.64 7.84 26.45
C THR A 122 -14.21 7.94 25.92
N GLY A 123 -13.96 8.94 25.08
CA GLY A 123 -12.78 9.00 24.21
C GLY A 123 -11.44 9.06 24.93
N VAL A 124 -10.54 8.15 24.56
CA VAL A 124 -9.11 8.38 24.36
C VAL A 124 -8.67 7.47 23.20
N GLN A 125 -7.93 8.05 22.27
CA GLN A 125 -7.36 7.42 21.07
C GLN A 125 -6.17 6.55 21.49
N ASP A 126 -6.05 5.31 21.04
CA ASP A 126 -4.81 4.55 21.21
C ASP A 126 -4.18 4.26 19.84
N PHE A 127 -3.32 5.17 19.41
CA PHE A 127 -2.53 5.03 18.20
C PHE A 127 -1.29 4.13 18.40
N SER A 128 -1.06 3.60 19.60
CA SER A 128 0.11 2.75 19.85
C SER A 128 0.06 1.42 19.08
N ASP A 129 -1.15 0.93 18.78
CA ASP A 129 -1.40 -0.26 17.96
C ASP A 129 -1.29 0.00 16.44
N VAL A 130 -1.19 1.27 16.04
CA VAL A 130 -1.06 1.67 14.64
C VAL A 130 0.38 1.39 14.19
N VAL A 131 0.47 0.64 13.10
CA VAL A 131 1.73 0.24 12.44
C VAL A 131 1.93 1.15 11.23
N ARG A 132 3.02 1.93 11.24
CA ARG A 132 3.45 2.71 10.06
C ARG A 132 4.53 1.99 9.27
N THR A 133 4.50 2.09 7.94
CA THR A 133 5.60 1.63 7.10
C THR A 133 6.56 2.77 6.77
N GLU A 134 7.86 2.47 6.86
CA GLU A 134 8.94 3.42 6.60
C GLU A 134 10.22 2.63 6.31
N ALA A 135 10.84 2.76 5.13
CA ALA A 135 12.08 2.03 4.81
C ALA A 135 13.33 2.62 5.46
N SER A 136 13.35 3.93 5.69
CA SER A 136 14.47 4.65 6.31
C SER A 136 13.94 5.75 7.22
N ALA A 137 14.67 6.07 8.29
CA ALA A 137 14.23 7.09 9.23
C ALA A 137 14.15 8.46 8.56
N GLN A 138 12.94 9.01 8.49
CA GLN A 138 12.63 10.34 7.96
C GLN A 138 12.12 11.20 9.11
N ALA A 139 12.82 12.30 9.39
CA ALA A 139 12.56 13.09 10.58
C ALA A 139 11.11 13.64 10.59
N ARG A 140 10.59 14.02 9.42
CA ARG A 140 9.21 14.49 9.25
C ARG A 140 8.17 13.39 9.51
N ALA A 141 8.37 12.19 8.94
CA ALA A 141 7.47 11.07 9.17
C ALA A 141 7.46 10.66 10.65
N ALA A 142 8.64 10.63 11.29
CA ALA A 142 8.78 10.31 12.71
C ALA A 142 8.15 11.37 13.62
N ALA A 143 8.30 12.65 13.31
CA ALA A 143 7.68 13.74 14.05
C ALA A 143 6.15 13.68 13.97
N LEU A 144 5.60 13.47 12.78
CA LEU A 144 4.16 13.30 12.57
C LEU A 144 3.62 12.07 13.30
N ALA A 145 4.31 10.93 13.18
CA ALA A 145 3.95 9.70 13.88
C ALA A 145 3.91 9.92 15.41
N SER A 146 4.92 10.59 15.97
CA SER A 146 4.99 10.93 17.39
C SER A 146 3.84 11.84 17.84
N GLN A 147 3.50 12.86 17.05
CA GLN A 147 2.36 13.75 17.32
C GLN A 147 1.02 13.02 17.40
N VAL A 148 0.86 11.99 16.55
CA VAL A 148 -0.37 11.20 16.48
C VAL A 148 -0.31 10.01 17.45
N GLY A 149 0.83 9.71 18.07
CA GLY A 149 0.99 8.60 19.02
C GLY A 149 1.27 7.24 18.37
N ILE A 150 1.72 7.23 17.10
CA ILE A 150 2.11 6.03 16.36
C ILE A 150 3.55 5.67 16.70
N SER A 151 3.75 4.51 17.33
CA SER A 151 5.08 4.05 17.78
C SER A 151 5.63 2.88 16.98
N THR A 152 4.77 2.04 16.40
CA THR A 152 5.19 0.79 15.74
C THR A 152 5.57 1.04 14.28
N VAL A 153 6.77 0.61 13.88
CA VAL A 153 7.29 0.77 12.51
C VAL A 153 7.54 -0.59 11.87
N LEU A 154 7.02 -0.78 10.66
CA LEU A 154 7.36 -1.88 9.76
C LEU A 154 8.35 -1.33 8.70
N PRO A 155 9.59 -1.84 8.65
CA PRO A 155 10.55 -1.43 7.63
C PRO A 155 10.08 -1.90 6.24
N ALA A 156 9.52 -0.99 5.44
CA ALA A 156 8.96 -1.27 4.12
C ALA A 156 8.75 0.03 3.32
N ASP A 157 8.94 -0.03 2.00
CA ASP A 157 8.69 1.04 1.03
C ASP A 157 7.97 0.54 -0.23
N GLY A 158 7.60 1.50 -1.08
CA GLY A 158 7.15 1.26 -2.44
C GLY A 158 5.98 0.27 -2.51
N PRO A 159 5.96 -0.62 -3.52
CA PRO A 159 4.87 -1.58 -3.69
C PRO A 159 4.67 -2.53 -2.50
N PHE A 160 5.71 -2.81 -1.71
CA PHE A 160 5.59 -3.65 -0.51
C PHE A 160 4.81 -2.94 0.59
N ALA A 161 5.14 -1.66 0.86
CA ALA A 161 4.42 -0.83 1.82
C ALA A 161 2.94 -0.71 1.46
N TYR A 162 2.62 -0.44 0.20
CA TYR A 162 1.23 -0.41 -0.27
C TYR A 162 0.51 -1.75 -0.07
N GLY A 163 1.17 -2.88 -0.36
CA GLY A 163 0.62 -4.21 -0.12
C GLY A 163 0.32 -4.48 1.36
N ALA A 164 1.24 -4.09 2.25
CA ALA A 164 1.05 -4.21 3.70
C ALA A 164 -0.16 -3.38 4.18
N VAL A 165 -0.35 -2.17 3.65
CA VAL A 165 -1.53 -1.33 3.95
C VAL A 165 -2.81 -1.93 3.38
N ALA A 166 -2.81 -2.35 2.11
CA ALA A 166 -3.98 -2.93 1.44
C ALA A 166 -4.47 -4.23 2.11
N ARG A 167 -3.55 -5.00 2.70
CA ARG A 167 -3.85 -6.22 3.46
C ARG A 167 -4.21 -5.95 4.93
N GLY A 168 -4.05 -4.71 5.41
CA GLY A 168 -4.33 -4.33 6.79
C GLY A 168 -3.27 -4.78 7.81
N GLU A 169 -2.05 -5.09 7.35
CA GLU A 169 -0.92 -5.38 8.25
C GLU A 169 -0.23 -4.11 8.73
N ALA A 170 -0.16 -3.12 7.85
CA ALA A 170 0.15 -1.75 8.19
C ALA A 170 -1.12 -0.90 8.11
N HIS A 171 -1.13 0.17 8.88
CA HIS A 171 -2.26 1.09 8.98
C HIS A 171 -2.00 2.36 8.17
N VAL A 172 -0.73 2.77 8.08
CA VAL A 172 -0.30 3.95 7.34
C VAL A 172 1.05 3.70 6.68
N TYR A 173 1.18 4.14 5.44
CA TYR A 173 2.46 4.34 4.78
C TYR A 173 2.74 5.82 4.73
N LEU A 174 3.86 6.23 5.34
CA LEU A 174 4.32 7.62 5.35
C LEU A 174 5.67 7.68 4.65
N GLU A 175 5.68 8.23 3.44
CA GLU A 175 6.90 8.60 2.75
C GLU A 175 6.96 10.12 2.71
N MET A 176 7.74 10.71 3.61
CA MET A 176 7.91 12.15 3.79
C MET A 176 9.41 12.50 3.74
N PRO A 177 10.03 12.41 2.55
CA PRO A 177 11.47 12.58 2.40
C PRO A 177 11.89 13.99 2.77
N ASP A 178 12.98 14.13 3.52
CA ASP A 178 13.48 15.41 4.02
C ASP A 178 14.00 16.33 2.90
N ASP A 179 14.53 15.75 1.82
CA ASP A 179 14.90 16.40 0.57
C ASP A 179 13.92 15.98 -0.54
N SER A 180 13.43 16.93 -1.34
CA SER A 180 12.57 16.62 -2.49
C SER A 180 13.28 15.76 -3.53
N ASN A 181 14.61 15.86 -3.64
CA ASN A 181 15.39 15.08 -4.60
C ASN A 181 15.57 13.61 -4.19
N SER A 182 15.30 13.26 -2.93
CA SER A 182 15.38 11.87 -2.45
C SER A 182 14.05 11.12 -2.59
N PHE A 183 13.00 11.78 -3.09
CA PHE A 183 11.71 11.15 -3.34
C PHE A 183 11.74 10.37 -4.65
N ASP A 184 11.36 9.09 -4.64
CA ASP A 184 11.12 8.35 -5.87
C ASP A 184 9.78 8.78 -6.47
N SER A 185 9.80 9.78 -7.34
CA SER A 185 8.59 10.27 -8.01
C SER A 185 8.10 9.36 -9.13
N ALA A 186 8.76 8.24 -9.42
CA ALA A 186 8.44 7.48 -10.61
C ALA A 186 7.05 6.82 -10.55
N ILE A 187 6.27 6.96 -11.62
CA ILE A 187 4.88 6.46 -11.64
C ILE A 187 4.79 4.94 -11.45
N TRP A 188 5.80 4.18 -11.89
CA TRP A 188 5.82 2.72 -11.75
C TRP A 188 5.97 2.27 -10.29
N SER A 189 6.58 3.10 -9.43
CA SER A 189 6.75 2.81 -8.01
C SER A 189 5.46 2.96 -7.21
N HIS A 190 4.48 3.70 -7.74
CA HIS A 190 3.26 4.04 -7.00
C HIS A 190 1.95 3.61 -7.65
N ALA A 191 1.85 3.55 -8.99
CA ALA A 191 0.56 3.31 -9.67
C ALA A 191 -0.14 2.01 -9.25
N ALA A 192 0.63 0.92 -9.11
CA ALA A 192 0.10 -0.37 -8.68
C ALA A 192 -0.42 -0.33 -7.24
N GLY A 193 0.40 0.21 -6.35
CA GLY A 193 0.08 0.31 -4.93
C GLY A 193 -1.08 1.26 -4.66
N TRP A 194 -1.17 2.36 -5.42
CA TRP A 194 -2.28 3.30 -5.39
C TRP A 194 -3.60 2.60 -5.69
N LEU A 195 -3.69 1.88 -6.82
CA LEU A 195 -4.92 1.19 -7.19
C LEU A 195 -5.27 0.11 -6.17
N LEU A 196 -4.28 -0.67 -5.75
CA LEU A 196 -4.45 -1.74 -4.78
C LEU A 196 -5.05 -1.24 -3.45
N VAL A 197 -4.50 -0.15 -2.89
CA VAL A 197 -5.02 0.43 -1.64
C VAL A 197 -6.40 1.03 -1.83
N LYS A 198 -6.67 1.75 -2.93
CA LYS A 198 -7.98 2.36 -3.20
C LYS A 198 -9.07 1.28 -3.31
N GLU A 199 -8.81 0.19 -4.05
CA GLU A 199 -9.74 -0.94 -4.21
C GLU A 199 -9.87 -1.81 -2.95
N ALA A 200 -8.87 -1.79 -2.06
CA ALA A 200 -8.96 -2.35 -0.71
C ALA A 200 -9.79 -1.46 0.26
N GLY A 201 -10.26 -0.28 -0.19
CA GLY A 201 -11.08 0.65 0.58
C GLY A 201 -10.29 1.74 1.30
N GLY A 202 -9.00 1.89 1.00
CA GLY A 202 -8.14 2.95 1.55
C GLY A 202 -8.17 4.25 0.76
N GLU A 203 -7.23 5.13 1.13
CA GLU A 203 -6.98 6.43 0.54
C GLU A 203 -5.48 6.64 0.34
N VAL A 204 -5.11 7.26 -0.78
CA VAL A 204 -3.71 7.53 -1.14
C VAL A 204 -3.61 8.93 -1.71
N THR A 205 -2.77 9.75 -1.10
CA THR A 205 -2.53 11.15 -1.49
C THR A 205 -1.04 11.49 -1.42
N ASP A 206 -0.67 12.67 -1.91
CA ASP A 206 0.60 13.27 -1.55
C ASP A 206 0.63 13.66 -0.06
N GLN A 207 1.78 14.15 0.43
CA GLN A 207 1.91 14.71 1.78
C GLN A 207 1.04 15.96 2.02
N ALA A 208 0.41 16.51 0.98
CA ALA A 208 -0.50 17.65 1.04
C ALA A 208 -1.98 17.30 1.06
N GLY A 209 -2.32 16.01 0.96
CA GLY A 209 -3.70 15.54 0.86
C GLY A 209 -4.28 15.69 -0.55
N ASN A 210 -3.48 16.06 -1.55
CA ASN A 210 -3.91 16.10 -2.93
C ASN A 210 -3.92 14.69 -3.55
N PRO A 211 -4.89 14.40 -4.44
CA PRO A 211 -4.89 13.15 -5.18
C PRO A 211 -3.68 13.06 -6.12
N LEU A 212 -3.17 11.84 -6.30
CA LEU A 212 -2.11 11.58 -7.27
C LEU A 212 -2.69 11.57 -8.70
N ASP A 213 -2.03 12.27 -9.61
CA ASP A 213 -2.36 12.26 -11.04
C ASP A 213 -1.24 11.59 -11.84
N PHE A 214 -1.55 10.43 -12.41
CA PHE A 214 -0.63 9.65 -13.24
C PHE A 214 -0.74 10.00 -14.73
N SER A 215 -1.68 10.88 -15.13
CA SER A 215 -1.88 11.28 -16.52
C SER A 215 -0.90 12.36 -17.00
N THR A 216 -0.35 13.14 -16.08
CA THR A 216 0.52 14.29 -16.39
C THR A 216 2.01 13.96 -16.40
N CYS A 217 2.40 12.68 -16.34
CA CYS A 217 3.80 12.28 -16.15
C CYS A 217 4.74 12.60 -17.33
N GLY A 218 4.17 12.99 -18.47
CA GLY A 218 4.92 13.35 -19.67
C GLY A 218 5.99 12.33 -20.06
N SER A 219 7.13 12.84 -20.49
CA SER A 219 8.29 12.05 -20.93
C SER A 219 9.18 11.58 -19.78
N THR A 220 9.12 12.22 -18.62
CA THR A 220 9.94 11.84 -17.46
C THR A 220 9.40 10.59 -16.76
N ARG A 221 8.10 10.29 -16.95
CA ARG A 221 7.39 9.19 -16.26
C ARG A 221 7.43 9.35 -14.73
N ASP A 222 7.52 10.59 -14.28
CA ASP A 222 7.41 10.97 -12.88
C ASP A 222 6.03 11.53 -12.58
N LEU A 223 5.61 11.42 -11.33
CA LEU A 223 4.52 12.22 -10.77
C LEU A 223 4.84 13.71 -10.94
N GLY A 224 3.81 14.55 -10.93
CA GLY A 224 4.00 16.00 -11.08
C GLY A 224 4.97 16.54 -10.05
N ALA A 225 5.86 17.47 -10.44
CA ALA A 225 6.95 17.97 -9.57
C ALA A 225 6.51 18.61 -8.24
N HIS A 226 5.21 18.90 -8.08
CA HIS A 226 4.62 19.39 -6.84
C HIS A 226 4.34 18.26 -5.83
N ILE A 227 4.30 17.01 -6.29
CA ILE A 227 4.09 15.81 -5.48
C ILE A 227 5.44 15.41 -4.90
N ILE A 228 5.59 15.59 -3.59
CA ILE A 228 6.77 15.18 -2.84
C ILE A 228 6.26 14.33 -1.69
N GLY A 229 6.57 13.04 -1.69
CA GLY A 229 6.11 12.12 -0.66
C GLY A 229 4.67 11.63 -0.84
N ILE A 230 4.36 10.55 -0.11
CA ILE A 230 3.14 9.76 -0.21
C ILE A 230 2.57 9.52 1.18
N VAL A 231 1.24 9.57 1.27
CA VAL A 231 0.47 9.06 2.41
C VAL A 231 -0.54 8.04 1.89
N ALA A 232 -0.44 6.79 2.33
CA ALA A 232 -1.44 5.76 2.05
C ALA A 232 -1.99 5.19 3.37
N THR A 233 -3.31 5.16 3.55
CA THR A 233 -3.94 4.67 4.77
C THR A 233 -5.40 4.30 4.53
N ASN A 234 -6.18 4.03 5.58
CA ASN A 234 -7.63 3.88 5.46
C ASN A 234 -8.33 5.26 5.44
N LYS A 235 -9.60 5.31 5.02
CA LYS A 235 -10.36 6.56 4.90
C LYS A 235 -10.68 7.24 6.24
N ASP A 236 -10.62 6.51 7.34
CA ASP A 236 -10.94 7.02 8.68
C ASP A 236 -9.71 7.69 9.34
N LEU A 237 -8.51 7.16 9.08
CA LEU A 237 -7.22 7.65 9.56
C LEU A 237 -6.71 8.84 8.76
N HIS A 238 -6.99 8.86 7.46
CA HIS A 238 -6.47 9.87 6.53
C HIS A 238 -6.71 11.32 6.98
N PRO A 239 -7.94 11.72 7.37
CA PRO A 239 -8.19 13.10 7.79
C PRO A 239 -7.40 13.49 9.04
N SER A 240 -7.23 12.58 10.00
CA SER A 240 -6.47 12.84 11.22
C SER A 240 -4.97 13.00 10.95
N ILE A 241 -4.41 12.20 10.04
CA ILE A 241 -3.02 12.34 9.60
C ILE A 241 -2.81 13.68 8.88
N MET A 242 -3.76 14.09 8.03
CA MET A 242 -3.69 15.38 7.34
C MET A 242 -3.80 16.56 8.32
N MET A 243 -4.73 16.51 9.28
CA MET A 243 -4.83 17.54 10.31
C MET A 243 -3.54 17.66 11.14
N ALA A 244 -2.95 16.52 11.52
CA ALA A 244 -1.70 16.51 12.28
C ALA A 244 -0.52 17.04 11.47
N SER A 245 -0.48 16.85 10.15
CA SER A 245 0.55 17.44 9.28
C SER A 245 0.37 18.96 9.06
N GLY A 246 -0.63 19.57 9.69
CA GLY A 246 -0.92 21.01 9.59
C GLY A 246 -1.70 21.39 8.33
N LYS A 247 -2.30 20.42 7.64
CA LYS A 247 -3.06 20.64 6.40
C LYS A 247 -4.53 20.31 6.61
N ALA A 248 -5.41 21.24 6.22
CA ALA A 248 -6.84 20.97 6.25
C ALA A 248 -7.13 19.85 5.24
N ALA A 249 -7.68 18.73 5.70
CA ALA A 249 -8.17 17.68 4.81
C ALA A 249 -9.12 18.32 3.80
N ALA A 250 -8.77 18.30 2.52
CA ALA A 250 -9.68 18.73 1.46
C ALA A 250 -10.89 17.79 1.52
N ALA A 251 -11.98 18.29 2.10
CA ALA A 251 -13.18 17.54 2.35
C ALA A 251 -13.69 16.94 1.03
N ALA A 252 -13.72 15.60 0.97
CA ALA A 252 -14.48 14.90 -0.05
C ALA A 252 -15.97 15.28 0.12
N GLY A 253 -16.53 15.89 -0.92
CA GLY A 253 -17.90 16.37 -0.94
C GLY A 253 -18.91 15.28 -0.64
N MET A 254 -19.66 15.47 0.44
CA MET A 254 -21.01 14.94 0.57
C MET A 254 -21.95 15.96 -0.09
N ALA A 255 -22.39 15.64 -1.31
CA ALA A 255 -23.62 16.15 -1.91
C ALA A 255 -24.50 14.94 -2.24
#